data_AF-A0A2E9NLU8-F1
#
_entry.id   AF-A0A2E9NLU8-F1
#
_cell.length_a   1.000
_cell.length_b   1.000
_cell.length_c   1.000
_cell.angle_alpha   90.00
_cell.angle_beta   90.00
_cell.angle_gamma   90.00
#
_symmetry.space_group_name_H-M   'P 1'
#
loop_
_entity.id
_entity.type
_entity.pdbx_description
1 polymer ?
#
loop_
_entity_poly.entity_id
_entity_poly.type
_entity_poly.pdbx_seq_one_letter_code
_entity_poly.pdbx_strand_id
1 'polypeptide(L)'
;MKRLNLVLVVSLVGVGLTAIGCGGGAPAEEAAAPAAAPTLPPPSLGEAAEGEERPRFIAPIRGIAELAYLKPDTEVVSGEVVTQITVQNRATGAIAGLKIDEYWWDADGNPLPGDSERLRQPLMPGEVAVIELRVPRNPRMNRNNYNFSHANGEIKATLVPELPDPEPVEEAEEADATDGEPT
;
A
#
# COMPACT_ATOMS: atom_id res chain seq x y z
N MET A 1 -39.93 -16.96 -6.33
CA MET A 1 -40.19 -18.06 -7.29
C MET A 1 -39.01 -19.03 -7.23
N LYS A 2 -39.23 -20.27 -6.75
CA LYS A 2 -38.23 -21.34 -6.54
C LYS A 2 -38.09 -22.20 -7.80
N ARG A 3 -36.85 -22.46 -8.27
CA ARG A 3 -36.35 -23.62 -9.05
C ARG A 3 -34.82 -23.64 -8.87
N LEU A 4 -34.17 -24.44 -8.01
CA LEU A 4 -33.95 -25.89 -7.90
C LEU A 4 -32.99 -26.50 -8.94
N ASN A 5 -31.79 -26.86 -8.43
CA ASN A 5 -30.84 -27.94 -8.74
C ASN A 5 -30.19 -28.12 -10.13
N LEU A 6 -28.85 -28.13 -10.15
CA LEU A 6 -28.09 -29.25 -10.73
C LEU A 6 -26.76 -29.44 -9.97
N VAL A 7 -26.65 -30.59 -9.31
CA VAL A 7 -25.44 -31.14 -8.69
C VAL A 7 -24.62 -31.82 -9.78
N LEU A 8 -23.32 -31.55 -9.86
CA LEU A 8 -22.37 -32.36 -10.63
C LEU A 8 -21.14 -32.63 -9.75
N VAL A 9 -21.14 -33.84 -9.18
CA VAL A 9 -20.02 -34.45 -8.46
C VAL A 9 -19.13 -35.09 -9.52
N VAL A 10 -17.87 -34.68 -9.58
CA VAL A 10 -16.81 -35.46 -10.24
C VAL A 10 -15.69 -35.66 -9.24
N SER A 11 -15.72 -36.82 -8.60
CA SER A 11 -14.62 -37.41 -7.86
C SER A 11 -13.64 -38.08 -8.83
N LEU A 12 -12.35 -37.78 -8.73
CA LEU A 12 -11.32 -38.74 -9.12
C LEU A 12 -10.14 -38.72 -8.14
N VAL A 13 -9.82 -39.94 -7.73
CA VAL A 13 -8.83 -40.40 -6.76
C VAL A 13 -7.43 -40.35 -7.37
N GLY A 14 -6.43 -40.00 -6.56
CA GLY A 14 -5.01 -40.11 -6.89
C GLY A 14 -4.17 -40.23 -5.63
N VAL A 15 -4.02 -41.46 -5.15
CA VAL A 15 -3.10 -41.90 -4.08
C VAL A 15 -1.67 -41.90 -4.61
N GLY A 16 -0.71 -41.40 -3.82
CA GLY A 16 0.72 -41.48 -4.11
C GLY A 16 1.58 -41.39 -2.85
N LEU A 17 2.23 -42.50 -2.53
CA LEU A 17 2.98 -42.87 -1.33
C LEU A 17 4.37 -42.19 -1.19
N THR A 18 4.67 -41.74 0.05
CA THR A 18 5.91 -41.80 0.84
C THR A 18 7.31 -41.91 0.20
N ALA A 19 8.24 -41.08 0.69
CA ALA A 19 9.56 -41.53 1.14
C ALA A 19 10.12 -40.62 2.26
N ILE A 20 10.26 -41.19 3.47
CA ILE A 20 11.01 -40.63 4.60
C ILE A 20 12.48 -40.95 4.34
N GLY A 21 13.27 -39.92 4.04
CA GLY A 21 14.73 -40.01 3.99
C GLY A 21 15.33 -39.59 5.32
N CYS A 22 15.50 -40.55 6.22
CA CYS A 22 16.27 -40.40 7.46
C CYS A 22 17.66 -41.02 7.21
N GLY A 23 18.68 -40.17 7.05
CA GLY A 23 20.09 -40.54 7.08
C GLY A 23 20.83 -39.35 7.69
N GLY A 24 21.52 -39.44 8.82
CA GLY A 24 22.24 -40.58 9.38
C GLY A 24 23.72 -40.44 9.01
N GLY A 25 24.50 -39.76 9.85
CA GLY A 25 25.97 -39.76 9.77
C GLY A 25 26.64 -38.39 9.96
N ALA A 26 26.79 -37.97 11.21
CA ALA A 26 28.04 -37.36 11.68
C ALA A 26 28.86 -38.51 12.34
N PRO A 27 30.19 -38.45 12.53
CA PRO A 27 31.03 -37.24 12.64
C PRO A 27 32.39 -37.32 11.92
N ALA A 28 33.02 -36.17 11.69
CA ALA A 28 34.47 -36.09 11.57
C ALA A 28 34.91 -34.71 12.06
N GLU A 29 35.35 -34.73 13.32
CA GLU A 29 36.12 -33.70 13.99
C GLU A 29 37.50 -33.62 13.32
N GLU A 30 37.77 -32.53 12.62
CA GLU A 30 39.13 -32.15 12.26
C GLU A 30 39.46 -30.82 12.93
N ALA A 31 40.28 -30.93 13.98
CA ALA A 31 40.86 -29.83 14.71
C ALA A 31 41.74 -29.00 13.78
N ALA A 32 41.29 -27.80 13.45
CA ALA A 32 42.13 -26.73 12.90
C ALA A 32 42.33 -25.65 13.98
N ALA A 33 43.60 -25.29 14.17
CA ALA A 33 44.13 -24.44 15.22
C ALA A 33 43.40 -23.08 15.40
N PRO A 34 43.35 -22.52 16.63
CA PRO A 34 42.79 -21.20 16.85
C PRO A 34 43.70 -20.13 16.25
N ALA A 35 43.28 -19.53 15.13
CA ALA A 35 43.84 -18.28 14.66
C ALA A 35 43.37 -17.16 15.61
N ALA A 36 44.33 -16.46 16.22
CA ALA A 36 44.08 -15.30 17.07
C ALA A 36 43.41 -14.19 16.24
N ALA A 37 42.19 -13.81 16.61
CA ALA A 37 41.51 -12.66 16.05
C ALA A 37 42.12 -11.36 16.61
N PRO A 38 42.31 -10.31 15.79
CA PRO A 38 42.72 -9.00 16.30
C PRO A 38 41.57 -8.35 17.08
N THR A 39 41.83 -8.00 18.33
CA THR A 39 40.90 -7.24 19.17
C THR A 39 40.83 -5.80 18.66
N LEU A 40 39.77 -5.45 17.94
CA LEU A 40 39.46 -4.05 17.66
C LEU A 40 39.05 -3.38 18.98
N PRO A 41 39.51 -2.15 19.27
CA PRO A 41 39.05 -1.41 20.43
C PRO A 41 37.53 -1.17 20.31
N PRO A 42 36.78 -1.19 21.43
CA PRO A 42 35.35 -0.92 21.41
C PRO A 42 35.11 0.49 20.84
N PRO A 43 34.07 0.68 20.01
CA PRO A 43 33.71 2.02 19.57
C PRO A 43 33.41 2.86 20.81
N SER A 44 34.15 3.96 20.95
CA SER A 44 33.84 4.99 21.94
C SER A 44 32.40 5.45 21.70
N LEU A 45 31.53 5.23 22.67
CA LEU A 45 30.19 5.80 22.69
C LEU A 45 30.36 7.31 22.81
N GLY A 46 30.41 7.98 21.65
CA GLY A 46 30.37 9.43 21.57
C GLY A 46 29.15 9.95 22.30
N GLU A 47 29.38 11.00 23.08
CA GLU A 47 28.40 11.82 23.79
C GLU A 47 27.08 11.92 23.01
N ALA A 48 25.98 11.58 23.70
CA ALA A 48 24.64 11.74 23.17
C ALA A 48 24.39 13.23 22.91
N ALA A 49 24.45 13.62 21.63
CA ALA A 49 23.93 14.88 21.18
C ALA A 49 22.45 14.98 21.58
N GLU A 50 22.10 16.09 22.23
CA GLU A 50 20.74 16.45 22.61
C GLU A 50 19.83 16.51 21.38
N GLY A 51 18.98 15.50 21.24
CA GLY A 51 17.54 15.74 21.08
C GLY A 51 16.96 16.11 19.71
N GLU A 52 17.55 15.72 18.59
CA GLU A 52 16.74 15.49 17.39
C GLU A 52 16.02 14.15 17.56
N GLU A 53 14.69 14.17 17.64
CA GLU A 53 13.87 12.97 17.70
C GLU A 53 14.17 12.11 16.48
N ARG A 54 14.92 11.02 16.69
CA ARG A 54 15.21 10.07 15.62
C ARG A 54 13.88 9.62 14.99
N PRO A 55 13.77 9.61 13.65
CA PRO A 55 12.52 9.26 12.98
C PRO A 55 12.06 7.89 13.47
N ARG A 56 10.85 7.86 14.06
CA ARG A 56 10.27 6.63 14.58
C ARG A 56 9.84 5.77 13.40
N PHE A 57 10.51 4.63 13.23
CA PHE A 57 10.10 3.65 12.23
C PHE A 57 8.75 3.05 12.63
N ILE A 58 7.70 3.36 11.87
CA ILE A 58 6.38 2.76 12.04
C ILE A 58 6.22 1.67 10.98
N ALA A 59 6.04 0.43 11.44
CA ALA A 59 5.88 -0.71 10.54
C ALA A 59 4.55 -0.61 9.76
N PRO A 60 4.54 -0.95 8.46
CA PRO A 60 3.31 -1.05 7.70
C PRO A 60 2.38 -2.15 8.23
N ILE A 61 1.08 -1.86 8.26
CA ILE A 61 0.04 -2.82 8.64
C ILE A 61 0.00 -3.98 7.64
N ARG A 62 -0.31 -5.17 8.17
CA ARG A 62 -0.70 -6.35 7.41
C ARG A 62 -2.15 -6.72 7.73
N GLY A 63 -2.89 -7.21 6.75
CA GLY A 63 -4.29 -7.59 6.93
C GLY A 63 -5.23 -6.41 6.73
N ILE A 64 -6.25 -6.27 7.59
CA ILE A 64 -7.27 -5.22 7.43
C ILE A 64 -6.77 -3.92 8.08
N ALA A 65 -6.75 -2.81 7.34
CA ALA A 65 -6.51 -1.48 7.88
C ALA A 65 -7.78 -0.61 7.84
N GLU A 66 -7.99 0.19 8.89
CA GLU A 66 -9.12 1.11 8.99
C GLU A 66 -8.79 2.45 8.34
N LEU A 67 -9.68 2.93 7.47
CA LEU A 67 -9.54 4.18 6.74
C LEU A 67 -10.83 4.98 6.88
N ALA A 68 -10.74 6.27 7.19
CA ALA A 68 -11.86 7.19 7.07
C ALA A 68 -11.73 7.97 5.76
N TYR A 69 -12.84 8.32 5.11
CA TYR A 69 -12.81 9.16 3.92
C TYR A 69 -14.01 10.12 3.90
N LEU A 70 -13.83 11.28 3.27
CA LEU A 70 -14.92 12.22 3.01
C LEU A 70 -15.71 11.77 1.78
N LYS A 71 -16.91 12.32 1.62
CA LYS A 71 -17.65 12.18 0.35
C LYS A 71 -16.77 12.75 -0.76
N PRO A 72 -16.41 11.96 -1.79
CA PRO A 72 -15.58 12.44 -2.88
C PRO A 72 -16.21 13.64 -3.59
N ASP A 73 -15.38 14.61 -3.94
CA ASP A 73 -15.76 15.72 -4.80
C ASP A 73 -15.45 15.33 -6.25
N THR A 74 -16.35 15.63 -7.18
CA THR A 74 -16.21 15.21 -8.57
C THR A 74 -16.71 16.31 -9.47
N GLU A 75 -15.79 16.83 -10.29
CA GLU A 75 -16.05 17.94 -11.19
C GLU A 75 -15.48 17.67 -12.58
N VAL A 76 -15.93 18.46 -13.56
CA VAL A 76 -15.38 18.40 -14.92
C VAL A 76 -14.44 19.57 -15.11
N VAL A 77 -13.15 19.28 -15.29
CA VAL A 77 -12.10 20.26 -15.52
C VAL A 77 -11.42 19.94 -16.85
N SER A 78 -11.38 20.90 -17.76
CA SER A 78 -10.65 20.77 -19.04
C SER A 78 -11.01 19.55 -19.89
N GLY A 79 -12.25 19.06 -19.80
CA GLY A 79 -12.71 17.88 -20.56
C GLY A 79 -12.43 16.54 -19.89
N GLU A 80 -11.84 16.55 -18.70
CA GLU A 80 -11.65 15.38 -17.84
C GLU A 80 -12.63 15.47 -16.66
N VAL A 81 -13.02 14.32 -16.14
CA VAL A 81 -13.67 14.20 -14.83
C VAL A 81 -12.57 14.04 -13.82
N VAL A 82 -12.49 14.97 -12.87
CA VAL A 82 -11.51 14.98 -11.78
C VAL A 82 -12.27 14.64 -10.51
N THR A 83 -11.82 13.59 -9.82
CA THR A 83 -12.39 13.16 -8.55
C THR A 83 -11.35 13.27 -7.45
N GLN A 84 -11.61 14.12 -6.46
CA GLN A 84 -10.76 14.29 -5.29
C GLN A 84 -11.32 13.50 -4.10
N ILE A 85 -10.46 12.69 -3.49
CA ILE A 85 -10.81 11.82 -2.37
C ILE A 85 -9.87 12.12 -1.20
N THR A 86 -10.41 12.74 -0.16
CA THR A 86 -9.71 12.96 1.10
C THR A 86 -9.86 11.76 2.02
N VAL A 87 -8.74 11.19 2.45
CA VAL A 87 -8.68 9.98 3.27
C VAL A 87 -7.84 10.21 4.51
N GLN A 88 -8.15 9.51 5.60
CA GLN A 88 -7.35 9.50 6.82
C GLN A 88 -7.07 8.07 7.30
N ASN A 89 -5.81 7.78 7.62
CA ASN A 89 -5.45 6.52 8.26
C ASN A 89 -5.96 6.50 9.71
N ARG A 90 -6.89 5.59 10.01
CA ARG A 90 -7.44 5.37 11.36
C ARG A 90 -6.84 4.16 12.06
N ALA A 91 -5.92 3.47 11.40
CA ALA A 91 -5.28 2.30 11.93
C ALA A 91 -4.03 2.64 12.77
N THR A 92 -3.50 1.67 13.51
CA THR A 92 -2.40 1.87 14.46
C THR A 92 -0.99 1.86 13.84
N GLY A 93 -0.88 1.58 12.54
CA GLY A 93 0.36 1.51 11.78
C GLY A 93 0.21 2.12 10.39
N ALA A 94 1.32 2.20 9.66
CA ALA A 94 1.32 2.84 8.34
C ALA A 94 0.56 2.01 7.29
N ILE A 95 -0.17 2.66 6.40
CA ILE A 95 -0.82 2.01 5.26
C ILE A 95 0.09 2.18 4.04
N ALA A 96 0.90 1.18 3.75
CA ALA A 96 1.79 1.19 2.59
C ALA A 96 1.04 0.84 1.29
N GLY A 97 1.24 1.65 0.25
CA GLY A 97 0.71 1.40 -1.09
C GLY A 97 -0.81 1.47 -1.15
N LEU A 98 -1.42 2.39 -0.40
CA LEU A 98 -2.85 2.70 -0.50
C LEU A 98 -3.19 2.95 -1.97
N LYS A 99 -4.17 2.20 -2.48
CA LYS A 99 -4.63 2.28 -3.86
C LYS A 99 -6.13 2.49 -3.88
N ILE A 100 -6.56 3.42 -4.73
CA ILE A 100 -7.98 3.68 -5.00
C ILE A 100 -8.26 3.34 -6.45
N ASP A 101 -9.23 2.46 -6.67
CA ASP A 101 -9.77 2.15 -7.98
C ASP A 101 -11.14 2.82 -8.14
N GLU A 102 -11.34 3.58 -9.20
CA GLU A 102 -12.63 4.15 -9.60
C GLU A 102 -13.24 3.35 -10.75
N TYR A 103 -14.56 3.12 -10.65
CA TYR A 103 -15.34 2.51 -11.70
C TYR A 103 -16.54 3.39 -12.05
N TRP A 104 -16.71 3.67 -13.34
CA TRP A 104 -17.84 4.44 -13.86
C TRP A 104 -18.89 3.52 -14.47
N TRP A 105 -20.15 3.97 -14.40
CA TRP A 105 -21.29 3.28 -15.00
C TRP A 105 -22.18 4.28 -15.73
N ASP A 106 -22.76 3.83 -16.84
CA ASP A 106 -23.83 4.57 -17.50
C ASP A 106 -25.20 4.37 -16.83
N ALA A 107 -26.22 5.09 -17.31
CA ALA A 107 -27.57 5.02 -16.74
C ALA A 107 -28.19 3.61 -16.85
N ASP A 108 -27.82 2.84 -17.87
CA ASP A 108 -28.28 1.46 -18.09
C ASP A 108 -27.49 0.44 -17.24
N GLY A 109 -26.37 0.87 -16.64
CA GLY A 109 -25.51 0.04 -15.80
C GLY A 109 -24.46 -0.76 -16.56
N ASN A 110 -24.05 -0.30 -17.74
CA ASN A 110 -22.85 -0.79 -18.40
C ASN A 110 -21.59 -0.13 -17.80
N PRO A 111 -20.49 -0.88 -17.63
CA PRO A 111 -19.25 -0.31 -17.11
C PRO A 111 -18.63 0.62 -18.15
N LEU A 112 -18.06 1.71 -17.66
CA LEU A 112 -17.25 2.67 -18.41
C LEU A 112 -15.82 2.64 -17.84
N PRO A 113 -14.82 3.10 -18.62
CA PRO A 113 -13.46 3.27 -18.10
C PRO A 113 -13.45 4.18 -16.87
N GLY A 114 -12.64 3.82 -15.88
CA GLY A 114 -12.31 4.66 -14.73
C GLY A 114 -10.79 4.80 -14.58
N ASP A 115 -10.35 5.28 -13.43
CA ASP A 115 -8.94 5.51 -13.12
C ASP A 115 -8.51 4.73 -11.86
N SER A 116 -7.21 4.65 -11.64
CA SER A 116 -6.62 3.95 -10.50
C SER A 116 -5.35 4.67 -10.06
N GLU A 117 -5.38 5.26 -8.86
CA GLU A 117 -4.23 5.96 -8.28
C GLU A 117 -3.70 5.22 -7.06
N ARG A 118 -2.36 5.22 -6.91
CA ARG A 118 -1.68 4.63 -5.76
C ARG A 118 -0.82 5.68 -5.07
N LEU A 119 -1.11 5.93 -3.81
CA LEU A 119 -0.29 6.79 -2.97
C LEU A 119 1.13 6.20 -2.86
N ARG A 120 2.12 6.99 -3.29
CA ARG A 120 3.52 6.57 -3.35
C ARG A 120 4.11 6.36 -1.97
N GLN A 121 3.83 7.29 -1.07
CA GLN A 121 4.29 7.24 0.32
C GLN A 121 3.31 6.45 1.20
N PRO A 122 3.80 5.71 2.21
CA PRO A 122 2.93 5.09 3.19
C PRO A 122 2.14 6.15 3.96
N LEU A 123 0.82 5.99 4.07
CA LEU A 123 -0.01 6.89 4.87
C LEU A 123 0.18 6.58 6.36
N MET A 124 0.73 7.51 7.11
CA MET A 124 1.07 7.35 8.53
C MET A 124 -0.19 7.37 9.41
N PRO A 125 -0.17 6.77 10.61
CA PRO A 125 -1.31 6.81 11.53
C PRO A 125 -1.79 8.23 11.80
N GLY A 126 -3.08 8.50 11.59
CA GLY A 126 -3.68 9.82 11.79
C GLY A 126 -3.48 10.80 10.64
N GLU A 127 -2.58 10.51 9.70
CA GLU A 127 -2.30 11.36 8.54
C GLU A 127 -3.51 11.41 7.59
N VAL A 128 -3.74 12.60 7.03
CA VAL A 128 -4.77 12.88 6.04
C VAL A 128 -4.09 13.15 4.69
N ALA A 129 -4.55 12.49 3.63
CA ALA A 129 -4.07 12.69 2.28
C ALA A 129 -5.22 12.97 1.32
N VAL A 130 -4.94 13.74 0.27
CA VAL A 130 -5.86 13.97 -0.85
C VAL A 130 -5.33 13.22 -2.06
N ILE A 131 -6.19 12.43 -2.69
CA ILE A 131 -5.86 11.64 -3.87
C ILE A 131 -6.76 12.10 -5.00
N GLU A 132 -6.15 12.39 -6.15
CA GLU A 132 -6.83 12.81 -7.37
C GLU A 132 -6.89 11.64 -8.37
N LEU A 133 -8.07 11.43 -8.93
CA LEU A 133 -8.32 10.49 -10.03
C LEU A 133 -8.81 11.29 -11.24
N ARG A 134 -8.29 10.96 -12.43
CA ARG A 134 -8.56 11.73 -13.65
C ARG A 134 -8.97 10.80 -14.79
N VAL A 135 -10.20 10.98 -15.28
CA VAL A 135 -10.74 10.17 -16.38
C VAL A 135 -11.20 11.07 -17.52
N PRO A 136 -10.94 10.73 -18.80
CA PRO A 136 -11.54 11.45 -19.93
C PRO A 136 -13.07 11.46 -19.83
N ARG A 137 -13.70 12.63 -19.99
CA ARG A 137 -15.16 12.73 -19.86
C ARG A 137 -15.87 11.95 -20.96
N ASN A 138 -16.74 11.02 -20.55
CA ASN A 138 -17.67 10.33 -21.43
C ASN A 138 -19.10 10.86 -21.19
N PRO A 139 -19.85 11.28 -22.24
CA PRO A 139 -21.22 11.77 -22.08
C PRO A 139 -22.20 10.77 -21.45
N ARG A 140 -21.88 9.46 -21.46
CA ARG A 140 -22.70 8.40 -20.87
C ARG A 140 -22.49 8.21 -19.37
N MET A 141 -21.47 8.83 -18.78
CA MET A 141 -21.19 8.71 -17.34
C MET A 141 -22.39 9.16 -16.51
N ASN A 142 -22.81 8.33 -15.56
CA ASN A 142 -23.96 8.58 -14.71
C ASN A 142 -23.64 8.46 -13.22
N ARG A 143 -22.96 7.38 -12.82
CA ARG A 143 -22.59 7.11 -11.43
C ARG A 143 -21.22 6.43 -11.36
N ASN A 144 -20.53 6.61 -10.25
CA ASN A 144 -19.28 5.97 -9.96
C ASN A 144 -19.29 5.23 -8.62
N ASN A 145 -18.30 4.38 -8.42
CA ASN A 145 -17.99 3.73 -7.16
C ASN A 145 -16.47 3.57 -7.01
N TYR A 146 -16.04 3.43 -5.77
CA TYR A 146 -14.62 3.37 -5.42
C TYR A 146 -14.32 2.09 -4.66
N ASN A 147 -13.12 1.57 -4.85
CA ASN A 147 -12.59 0.47 -4.06
C ASN A 147 -11.23 0.86 -3.47
N PHE A 148 -11.04 0.58 -2.18
CA PHE A 148 -9.81 0.89 -1.46
C PHE A 148 -9.06 -0.41 -1.17
N SER A 149 -7.75 -0.41 -1.42
CA SER A 149 -6.86 -1.54 -1.09
C SER A 149 -5.48 -1.04 -0.68
N HIS A 150 -4.64 -1.91 -0.13
CA HIS A 150 -3.24 -1.56 0.13
C HIS A 150 -2.30 -2.75 -0.12
N ALA A 151 -0.99 -2.52 -0.10
CA ALA A 151 -0.01 -3.52 -0.53
C ALA A 151 0.00 -4.82 0.30
N ASN A 152 -0.52 -4.77 1.53
CA ASN A 152 -0.42 -5.86 2.50
C ASN A 152 -1.78 -6.40 2.97
N GLY A 153 -2.88 -6.05 2.27
CA GLY A 153 -4.21 -6.51 2.64
C GLY A 153 -5.36 -5.60 2.18
N GLU A 154 -6.41 -5.59 2.98
CA GLU A 154 -7.70 -4.99 2.66
C GLU A 154 -7.93 -3.70 3.46
N ILE A 155 -8.75 -2.80 2.92
CA ILE A 155 -9.15 -1.58 3.60
C ILE A 155 -10.60 -1.70 4.07
N LYS A 156 -10.84 -1.41 5.35
CA LYS A 156 -12.16 -1.15 5.90
C LYS A 156 -12.40 0.36 5.88
N ALA A 157 -12.97 0.85 4.78
CA ALA A 157 -13.24 2.27 4.57
C ALA A 157 -14.56 2.71 5.23
N THR A 158 -14.55 3.84 5.93
CA THR A 158 -15.72 4.45 6.58
C THR A 158 -15.92 5.86 6.07
N LEU A 159 -17.10 6.14 5.51
CA LEU A 159 -17.48 7.50 5.11
C LEU A 159 -17.76 8.32 6.38
N VAL A 160 -17.12 9.48 6.50
CA VAL A 160 -17.30 10.41 7.62
C VAL A 160 -17.72 11.79 7.11
N PRO A 161 -18.43 12.59 7.92
CA PRO A 161 -18.87 13.92 7.50
C PRO A 161 -17.73 14.96 7.48
N GLU A 162 -16.67 14.74 8.25
CA GLU A 162 -15.57 15.69 8.44
C GLU A 162 -14.26 14.95 8.77
N LEU A 163 -13.14 15.52 8.32
CA LEU A 163 -11.77 15.09 8.59
C LEU A 163 -10.92 16.30 8.95
N PRO A 164 -9.79 16.13 9.66
CA PRO A 164 -8.81 17.19 9.82
C PRO A 164 -8.27 17.66 8.47
N ASP A 165 -7.78 18.90 8.40
CA ASP A 165 -7.11 19.40 7.21
C ASP A 165 -5.84 18.60 6.92
N PRO A 166 -5.52 18.33 5.64
CA PRO A 166 -4.29 17.64 5.26
C PRO A 166 -3.05 18.46 5.63
N GLU A 167 -2.00 17.78 6.07
CA GLU A 167 -0.72 18.44 6.27
C GLU A 167 -0.16 18.89 4.91
N PRO A 168 0.42 20.09 4.80
CA PRO A 168 1.01 20.56 3.56
C PRO A 168 2.16 19.64 3.15
N VAL A 169 2.07 19.09 1.95
CA VAL A 169 3.14 18.30 1.35
C VAL A 169 4.30 19.25 1.05
N GLU A 170 5.42 19.13 1.76
CA GLU A 170 6.66 19.77 1.36
C GLU A 170 7.15 19.07 0.09
N GLU A 171 6.82 19.64 -1.07
CA GLU A 171 7.41 19.24 -2.35
C GLU A 171 8.92 19.46 -2.22
N ALA A 172 9.68 18.35 -2.20
CA ALA A 172 11.12 18.41 -2.24
C ALA A 172 11.54 19.19 -3.48
N GLU A 173 12.09 20.40 -3.26
CA GLU A 173 12.64 21.24 -4.32
C GLU A 173 13.58 20.38 -5.16
N GLU A 174 13.22 20.14 -6.42
CA GLU A 174 14.13 19.57 -7.39
C GLU A 174 15.32 20.53 -7.48
N ALA A 175 16.46 20.11 -6.91
CA ALA A 175 17.71 20.81 -7.06
C ALA A 175 18.05 20.85 -8.55
N ASP A 176 17.81 22.01 -9.14
CA ASP A 176 18.25 22.43 -10.46
C ASP A 176 19.78 22.34 -10.54
N ALA A 177 20.28 21.16 -10.85
CA ALA A 177 21.67 20.94 -11.20
C ALA A 177 21.83 21.27 -12.70
N THR A 178 21.75 22.55 -13.06
CA THR A 178 22.40 23.06 -14.27
C THR A 178 23.91 23.03 -14.03
N ASP A 179 24.53 21.86 -14.18
CA ASP A 179 25.99 21.76 -14.20
C ASP A 179 26.48 22.15 -15.60
N GLY A 180 27.35 23.15 -15.64
CA GLY A 180 27.74 23.88 -16.82
C GLY A 180 28.53 23.03 -17.82
N GLU A 181 28.23 23.23 -19.10
CA GLU A 181 29.03 22.75 -20.21
C GLU A 181 30.29 23.64 -20.33
N PRO A 182 31.53 23.12 -20.19
CA PRO A 182 32.72 23.90 -20.47
C PRO A 182 33.02 23.86 -21.98
N THR A 183 33.02 25.04 -22.60
CA THR A 183 33.53 25.32 -23.96
C THR A 183 35.04 25.10 -24.07
#